data_AF-A0A849QNR7-F1
#
_entry.id   AF-A0A849QNR7-F1
#
_cell.length_a   1.000
_cell.length_b   1.000
_cell.length_c   1.000
_cell.angle_alpha   90.00
_cell.angle_beta   90.00
_cell.angle_gamma   90.00
#
_symmetry.space_group_name_H-M   'P 1'
#
loop_
_entity.id
_entity.type
_entity.pdbx_description
1 polymer ?
#
loop_
_entity_poly.entity_id
_entity_poly.type
_entity_poly.pdbx_seq_one_letter_code
_entity_poly.pdbx_strand_id
1 'polypeptide(L)'
;LNWIEFLMERVGRNNLMDALDYYVDIGWISEDVRSKIMAYARGIDYYVEKPTWRLLPEDHTKSLLFIERLCGRKIDKNMLSTIDREMSKVKHGLEELYGI
;
A
#
# COMPACT_ATOMS: atom_id res chain seq x y z
N LEU A 1 2.89 1.19 -13.72
CA LEU A 1 1.56 1.81 -13.51
C LEU A 1 0.78 1.16 -12.35
N ASN A 2 1.40 0.38 -11.46
CA ASN A 2 0.66 -0.74 -10.86
C ASN A 2 0.36 -0.57 -9.38
N TRP A 3 0.20 0.67 -8.87
CA TRP A 3 -0.23 0.84 -7.48
C TRP A 3 -1.73 0.59 -7.32
N ILE A 4 -2.55 1.14 -8.22
CA ILE A 4 -4.02 0.97 -8.20
C ILE A 4 -4.38 -0.50 -8.40
N GLU A 5 -3.79 -1.14 -9.40
CA GLU A 5 -3.97 -2.57 -9.67
C GLU A 5 -3.59 -3.41 -8.44
N PHE A 6 -2.42 -3.13 -7.84
CA PHE A 6 -1.98 -3.82 -6.62
C PHE A 6 -2.98 -3.67 -5.47
N LEU A 7 -3.48 -2.45 -5.22
CA LEU A 7 -4.48 -2.24 -4.18
C LEU A 7 -5.77 -3.00 -4.50
N MET A 8 -6.26 -2.90 -5.74
CA MET A 8 -7.47 -3.61 -6.17
C MET A 8 -7.34 -5.13 -6.05
N GLU A 9 -6.17 -5.70 -6.35
CA GLU A 9 -5.90 -7.14 -6.14
C GLU A 9 -5.99 -7.56 -4.67
N ARG A 10 -5.58 -6.68 -3.75
CA ARG A 10 -5.54 -6.96 -2.31
C ARG A 10 -6.85 -6.70 -1.60
N VAL A 11 -7.46 -5.55 -1.82
CA VAL A 11 -8.64 -5.08 -1.09
C VAL A 11 -9.92 -5.12 -1.94
N GLY A 12 -9.83 -5.46 -3.21
CA GLY A 12 -10.98 -5.45 -4.11
C GLY A 12 -11.42 -4.03 -4.45
N ARG A 13 -12.34 -3.91 -5.41
CA ARG A 13 -12.89 -2.60 -5.79
C ARG A 13 -13.73 -1.98 -4.68
N ASN A 14 -14.45 -2.82 -3.93
CA ASN A 14 -15.39 -2.42 -2.88
C ASN A 14 -14.72 -1.71 -1.70
N ASN A 15 -13.48 -2.07 -1.38
CA ASN A 15 -12.77 -1.53 -0.21
C ASN A 15 -11.62 -0.56 -0.57
N LEU A 16 -11.45 -0.23 -1.86
CA LEU A 16 -10.36 0.63 -2.31
C LEU A 16 -10.43 2.03 -1.67
N MET A 17 -11.64 2.56 -1.47
CA MET A 17 -11.85 3.86 -0.85
C MET A 17 -11.33 3.86 0.59
N ASP A 18 -11.72 2.88 1.41
CA ASP A 18 -11.29 2.78 2.82
C ASP A 18 -9.77 2.66 2.96
N ALA A 19 -9.13 1.87 2.09
CA ALA A 19 -7.68 1.72 2.11
C ALA A 19 -6.94 3.03 1.75
N LEU A 20 -7.50 3.83 0.85
CA LEU A 20 -6.94 5.14 0.50
C LEU A 20 -7.23 6.19 1.57
N ASP A 21 -8.40 6.15 2.21
CA ASP A 21 -8.75 7.02 3.33
C ASP A 21 -7.79 6.82 4.49
N TYR A 22 -7.44 5.57 4.80
CA TYR A 22 -6.39 5.28 5.77
C TYR A 22 -5.05 5.97 5.44
N TYR A 23 -4.64 5.98 4.17
CA TYR A 23 -3.42 6.67 3.75
C TYR A 23 -3.51 8.19 3.78
N VAL A 24 -4.71 8.75 3.62
CA VAL A 24 -4.97 10.17 3.84
C VAL A 24 -4.85 10.50 5.34
N ASP A 25 -5.49 9.70 6.19
CA ASP A 25 -5.54 9.92 7.64
C ASP A 25 -4.15 9.91 8.29
N ILE A 26 -3.25 9.02 7.85
CA ILE A 26 -1.85 8.98 8.33
C ILE A 26 -0.92 9.94 7.59
N GLY A 27 -1.44 10.74 6.66
CA GLY A 27 -0.69 11.78 5.94
C GLY A 27 0.26 11.26 4.85
N TRP A 28 0.09 10.04 4.36
CA TRP A 28 0.92 9.49 3.28
C TRP A 28 0.52 10.03 1.91
N ILE A 29 -0.76 10.32 1.70
CA ILE A 29 -1.29 10.96 0.49
C ILE A 29 -2.26 12.08 0.85
N SER A 30 -2.50 13.01 -0.08
CA SER A 30 -3.56 14.02 0.07
C SER A 30 -4.91 13.51 -0.42
N GLU A 31 -6.00 14.17 0.01
CA GLU A 31 -7.35 13.93 -0.50
C GLU A 31 -7.45 14.05 -2.03
N ASP A 32 -6.70 14.98 -2.63
CA ASP A 32 -6.60 15.15 -4.08
C ASP A 32 -6.04 13.90 -4.77
N VAL A 33 -4.99 13.31 -4.19
CA VAL A 33 -4.36 12.09 -4.71
C VAL A 33 -5.34 10.92 -4.60
N ARG A 34 -6.00 10.74 -3.45
CA ARG A 34 -7.08 9.76 -3.28
C ARG A 34 -8.15 9.94 -4.38
N SER A 35 -8.63 11.16 -4.57
CA SER A 35 -9.71 11.45 -5.52
C SER A 35 -9.31 11.13 -6.96
N LYS A 36 -8.07 11.45 -7.35
CA LYS A 36 -7.51 11.08 -8.65
C LYS A 36 -7.41 9.56 -8.82
N ILE A 37 -6.92 8.85 -7.81
CA ILE A 37 -6.83 7.38 -7.84
C ILE A 37 -8.21 6.75 -8.00
N MET A 38 -9.21 7.22 -7.26
CA MET A 38 -10.58 6.75 -7.40
C MET A 38 -11.16 7.02 -8.79
N ALA A 39 -10.85 8.17 -9.40
CA ALA A 39 -11.24 8.47 -10.76
C ALA A 39 -10.59 7.51 -11.77
N TYR A 40 -9.31 7.18 -11.60
CA TYR A 40 -8.63 6.18 -12.44
C TYR A 40 -9.21 4.77 -12.26
N ALA A 41 -9.46 4.34 -11.02
CA ALA A 41 -10.01 3.03 -10.71
C ALA A 41 -11.38 2.79 -11.35
N ARG A 42 -12.18 3.84 -11.56
CA ARG A 42 -13.47 3.74 -12.27
C ARG A 42 -13.33 3.23 -13.69
N GLY A 43 -12.22 3.54 -14.37
CA GLY A 43 -11.92 3.10 -15.73
C GLY A 43 -11.28 1.72 -15.84
N ILE A 44 -10.97 1.07 -14.70
CA ILE A 44 -10.37 -0.27 -14.68
C ILE A 44 -11.49 -1.31 -14.57
N ASP A 45 -11.50 -2.25 -15.50
CA ASP A 45 -12.45 -3.36 -15.54
C ASP A 45 -12.00 -4.49 -14.60
N TYR A 46 -12.20 -4.27 -13.29
CA TYR A 46 -11.85 -5.22 -12.23
C TYR A 46 -12.94 -5.23 -11.16
N TYR A 47 -13.59 -6.39 -10.98
CA TYR A 47 -14.79 -6.56 -10.16
C TYR A 47 -14.62 -7.55 -9.01
N VAL A 48 -13.38 -7.90 -8.65
CA VAL A 48 -13.17 -8.75 -7.48
C VAL A 48 -13.47 -7.94 -6.23
N GLU A 49 -14.30 -8.51 -5.37
CA GLU A 49 -14.55 -8.00 -4.02
C GLU A 49 -13.71 -8.76 -3.00
N LYS A 50 -13.35 -8.09 -1.92
CA LYS A 50 -12.65 -8.70 -0.79
C LYS A 50 -13.40 -8.42 0.52
N PRO A 51 -13.19 -9.26 1.55
CA PRO A 51 -13.90 -9.11 2.81
C PRO A 51 -13.43 -7.91 3.65
N THR A 52 -12.26 -7.34 3.36
CA THR A 52 -11.69 -6.25 4.17
C THR A 52 -10.75 -5.35 3.38
N TRP A 53 -10.69 -4.08 3.81
CA TRP A 53 -9.70 -3.10 3.36
C TRP A 53 -8.33 -3.27 4.05
N ARG A 54 -8.27 -4.03 5.15
CA ARG A 54 -7.05 -4.16 5.95
C ARG A 54 -5.98 -4.92 5.19
N LEU A 55 -4.86 -4.26 4.99
CA LEU A 55 -3.68 -4.82 4.34
C LEU A 55 -2.71 -5.38 5.37
N LEU A 56 -1.86 -6.31 4.94
CA LEU A 56 -0.74 -6.76 5.75
C LEU A 56 0.34 -5.66 5.80
N PRO A 57 1.19 -5.63 6.84
CA PRO A 57 2.30 -4.68 6.93
C PRO A 57 3.16 -4.63 5.66
N GLU A 58 3.43 -5.77 5.04
CA GLU A 58 4.23 -5.87 3.81
C GLU A 58 3.55 -5.19 2.61
N ASP A 59 2.22 -5.25 2.54
CA ASP A 59 1.44 -4.60 1.49
C ASP A 59 1.41 -3.07 1.68
N HIS A 60 1.40 -2.60 2.94
CA HIS A 60 1.58 -1.19 3.25
C HIS A 60 2.98 -0.69 2.90
N THR A 61 4.04 -1.46 3.20
CA THR A 61 5.41 -1.15 2.80
C THR A 61 5.52 -1.03 1.28
N LYS A 62 4.90 -1.96 0.54
CA LYS A 62 4.87 -1.90 -0.93
C LYS A 62 4.11 -0.67 -1.44
N SER A 63 3.00 -0.30 -0.80
CA SER A 63 2.25 0.93 -1.11
C SER A 63 3.09 2.18 -0.89
N LEU A 64 3.84 2.25 0.21
CA LEU A 64 4.74 3.37 0.49
C LEU A 64 5.77 3.54 -0.62
N LEU A 65 6.38 2.45 -1.10
CA LEU A 65 7.32 2.49 -2.23
C LEU A 65 6.69 3.01 -3.52
N PHE A 66 5.41 2.70 -3.77
CA PHE A 66 4.70 3.27 -4.91
C PHE A 66 4.47 4.78 -4.75
N ILE A 67 4.03 5.22 -3.57
CA ILE A 67 3.80 6.64 -3.25
C ILE A 67 5.10 7.44 -3.41
N GLU A 68 6.20 6.94 -2.86
CA GLU A 68 7.51 7.58 -2.93
C GLU A 68 8.00 7.76 -4.39
N ARG A 69 7.71 6.77 -5.26
CA ARG A 69 7.98 6.88 -6.71
C ARG A 69 7.09 7.93 -7.38
N LEU A 70 5.80 8.02 -7.01
CA LEU A 70 4.88 9.03 -7.54
C LEU A 70 5.32 10.45 -7.15
N CYS A 71 5.93 10.61 -5.98
CA CYS A 71 6.57 11.85 -5.54
C CYS A 71 7.89 12.17 -6.26
N GLY A 72 8.30 11.37 -7.25
CA GLY A 72 9.52 11.60 -8.04
C GLY A 72 10.81 11.18 -7.34
N ARG A 73 10.74 10.48 -6.21
CA ARG A 73 11.94 10.01 -5.50
C ARG A 73 12.53 8.80 -6.23
N LYS A 74 13.84 8.83 -6.48
CA LYS A 74 14.57 7.70 -7.06
C LYS A 74 14.74 6.62 -5.99
N ILE A 75 13.95 5.55 -6.09
CA ILE A 75 14.14 4.37 -5.23
C ILE A 75 15.23 3.49 -5.83
N ASP A 76 16.41 3.49 -5.19
CA ASP A 76 17.52 2.60 -5.52
C ASP A 76 17.21 1.16 -5.06
N LYS A 77 17.65 0.14 -5.81
CA LYS A 77 17.56 -1.27 -5.41
C LYS A 77 18.23 -1.57 -4.07
N ASN A 78 19.29 -0.83 -3.73
CA ASN A 78 19.99 -0.93 -2.44
C ASN A 78 19.14 -0.38 -1.29
N MET A 79 18.31 0.63 -1.54
CA MET A 79 17.36 1.13 -0.54
C MET A 79 16.26 0.10 -0.27
N LEU A 80 15.75 -0.55 -1.33
CA LEU A 80 14.77 -1.62 -1.22
C LEU A 80 15.29 -2.80 -0.39
N SER A 81 16.50 -3.29 -0.68
CA SER A 81 17.09 -4.40 0.08
C SER A 81 17.34 -4.05 1.54
N THR A 82 17.64 -2.78 1.83
CA THR A 82 17.77 -2.29 3.20
C THR A 82 16.41 -2.31 3.91
N ILE A 83 15.36 -1.80 3.26
CA ILE A 83 14.00 -1.79 3.82
C ILE A 83 13.52 -3.22 4.10
N ASP A 84 13.68 -4.15 3.15
CA ASP A 84 13.28 -5.56 3.33
C ASP A 84 13.99 -6.21 4.52
N ARG A 85 15.30 -5.93 4.67
CA ARG A 85 16.08 -6.43 5.80
C ARG A 85 15.60 -5.86 7.13
N GLU A 86 15.36 -4.56 7.22
CA GLU A 86 14.89 -3.93 8.45
C GLU A 86 13.46 -4.39 8.79
N MET A 87 12.57 -4.54 7.80
CA MET A 87 11.23 -5.12 8.01
C MET A 87 11.31 -6.56 8.52
N SER A 88 12.23 -7.38 8.00
CA SER A 88 12.44 -8.75 8.47
C SER A 88 12.87 -8.80 9.93
N LYS A 89 13.73 -7.86 10.36
CA LYS A 89 14.13 -7.74 11.77
C LYS A 89 12.97 -7.32 12.66
N VAL A 90 12.16 -6.36 12.22
CA VAL A 90 10.98 -5.90 12.97
C VAL A 90 9.99 -7.05 13.14
N LYS A 91 9.73 -7.80 12.07
CA LYS A 91 8.88 -9.00 12.11
C LYS A 91 9.42 -10.03 13.10
N HIS A 92 10.71 -10.35 13.01
CA HIS A 92 11.32 -11.36 13.87
C HIS A 92 11.33 -10.93 15.35
N GLY A 93 11.62 -9.66 15.64
CA GLY A 93 11.52 -9.12 17.00
C GLY A 93 10.09 -9.13 17.54
N LEU A 94 9.08 -8.96 16.68
CA LEU A 94 7.67 -9.08 17.06
C LEU A 94 7.31 -10.53 17.38
N GLU A 95 7.78 -11.50 16.59
CA GLU A 95 7.59 -12.93 16.84
C GLU A 95 8.23 -13.35 18.18
N GLU A 96 9.46 -12.91 18.46
CA GLU A 96 10.13 -13.18 19.75
C GLU A 96 9.41 -12.54 20.96
N LEU A 97 8.88 -11.33 20.79
CA LEU A 97 8.19 -10.61 21.87
C LEU A 97 6.78 -11.14 22.16
N TYR A 98 6.05 -11.57 21.12
CA TYR A 98 4.64 -11.96 21.24
C TYR A 98 4.40 -13.48 21.15
N GLY A 99 5.44 -14.28 20.90
CA GLY A 99 5.37 -15.75 20.96
C GLY A 99 4.40 -16.39 19.97
N ILE A 100 4.23 -15.75 18.81
CA ILE A 100 3.47 -16.27 17.65
C ILE A 100 4.42 -16.77 16.58
#